data_AF-A0A2K8UGR4-F1
#
_entry.id   AF-A0A2K8UGR4-F1
#
_cell.length_a   1.000
_cell.length_b   1.000
_cell.length_c   1.000
_cell.angle_alpha   90.00
_cell.angle_beta   90.00
_cell.angle_gamma   90.00
#
_symmetry.space_group_name_H-M   'P 1'
#
loop_
_entity.id
_entity.type
_entity.pdbx_description
1 polymer ?
#
loop_
_entity_poly.entity_id
_entity_poly.type
_entity_poly.pdbx_seq_one_letter_code
_entity_poly.pdbx_strand_id
1 'polypeptide(L)'
;MRVNPNSYDKDVIAWANEQARLLRAGRFDALDIEHIADEIEDVGKSEKRELAGRMAVLLAHMLKWQYQPGGRGNSWRRTIKEQRNRVGLCIDQTPSLQADLRNSVWWSDVWSDAVAKASQETGLGDFPESCPWTFDQIMNPEFWPASLD
;
A
#
# COMPACT_ATOMS: atom_id res chain seq x y z
N MET A 1 5.62 39.12 -8.13
CA MET A 1 4.33 38.87 -7.46
C MET A 1 4.61 37.78 -6.44
N ARG A 2 4.42 38.03 -5.14
CA ARG A 2 4.86 37.09 -4.09
C ARG A 2 3.93 35.88 -4.09
N VAL A 3 4.51 34.68 -4.18
CA VAL A 3 3.84 33.41 -3.88
C VAL A 3 3.24 33.54 -2.49
N ASN A 4 1.97 33.16 -2.32
CA ASN A 4 1.27 33.28 -1.05
C ASN A 4 1.34 31.92 -0.35
N PRO A 5 2.34 31.68 0.53
CA PRO A 5 2.59 30.37 1.14
C PRO A 5 1.38 29.82 1.92
N ASN A 6 0.44 30.71 2.28
CA ASN A 6 -0.76 30.39 3.03
C ASN A 6 -1.85 29.66 2.21
N SER A 7 -1.65 29.37 0.91
CA SER A 7 -2.63 28.59 0.11
C SER A 7 -2.37 27.08 0.14
N TYR A 8 -1.11 26.67 0.34
CA TYR A 8 -0.75 25.24 0.43
C TYR A 8 -1.47 24.57 1.60
N ASP A 9 -1.32 25.12 2.81
CA ASP A 9 -1.92 24.59 4.04
C ASP A 9 -3.46 24.62 4.07
N LYS A 10 -4.08 25.44 3.21
CA LYS A 10 -5.54 25.66 3.22
C LYS A 10 -6.27 24.84 2.17
N ASP A 11 -5.68 24.69 0.99
CA ASP A 11 -6.27 23.96 -0.13
C ASP A 11 -5.17 23.47 -1.07
N VAL A 12 -4.61 22.31 -0.74
CA VAL A 12 -3.55 21.66 -1.51
C VAL A 12 -3.95 21.39 -2.97
N ILE A 13 -5.24 21.12 -3.23
CA ILE A 13 -5.74 20.85 -4.57
C ILE A 13 -5.72 22.13 -5.40
N ALA A 14 -6.23 23.23 -4.86
CA ALA A 14 -6.18 24.53 -5.54
C ALA A 14 -4.73 25.00 -5.75
N TRP A 15 -3.87 24.85 -4.74
CA TRP A 15 -2.44 25.16 -4.84
C TRP A 15 -1.76 24.32 -5.94
N ALA A 16 -1.95 22.99 -5.96
CA ALA A 16 -1.31 22.10 -6.93
C ALA A 16 -1.73 22.43 -8.37
N ASN A 17 -3.01 22.74 -8.58
CA ASN A 17 -3.52 23.18 -9.89
C ASN A 17 -2.86 24.50 -10.34
N GLU A 18 -2.68 25.46 -9.44
CA GLU A 18 -2.01 26.72 -9.75
C GLU A 18 -0.52 26.51 -10.06
N GLN A 19 0.19 25.71 -9.26
CA GLN A 19 1.60 25.37 -9.54
C GLN A 19 1.74 24.69 -10.90
N ALA A 20 0.87 23.74 -11.23
CA ALA A 20 0.87 23.08 -12.53
C ALA A 20 0.57 24.06 -13.69
N ARG A 21 -0.30 25.06 -13.47
CA ARG A 21 -0.59 26.12 -14.45
C ARG A 21 0.63 27.01 -14.66
N LEU A 22 1.29 27.46 -13.59
CA LEU A 22 2.49 28.29 -13.63
C LEU A 22 3.65 27.57 -14.34
N LEU A 23 3.85 26.28 -14.02
CA LEU A 23 4.87 25.44 -14.64
C LEU A 23 4.66 25.32 -16.15
N ARG A 24 3.43 25.02 -16.60
CA ARG A 24 3.08 24.97 -18.04
C ARG A 24 3.23 26.31 -18.75
N ALA A 25 3.04 27.42 -18.04
CA ALA A 25 3.20 28.77 -18.57
C ALA A 25 4.67 29.26 -18.56
N GLY A 26 5.63 28.45 -18.09
CA GLY A 26 7.05 28.82 -17.99
C GLY A 26 7.32 29.92 -16.95
N ARG A 27 6.41 30.13 -15.99
CA ARG A 27 6.50 31.16 -14.94
C ARG A 27 7.25 30.63 -13.72
N PHE A 28 8.48 30.20 -13.94
CA PHE A 28 9.33 29.59 -12.90
C PHE A 28 9.62 30.54 -11.73
N ASP A 29 9.59 31.86 -11.98
CA ASP A 29 9.74 32.92 -10.97
C ASP A 29 8.62 32.94 -9.91
N ALA A 30 7.49 32.30 -10.19
CA ALA A 30 6.30 32.27 -9.34
C ALA A 30 6.02 30.88 -8.75
N LEU A 31 6.90 29.89 -8.99
CA LEU A 31 6.72 28.56 -8.44
C LEU A 31 7.09 28.50 -6.95
N ASP A 32 6.32 27.71 -6.22
CA ASP A 32 6.58 27.35 -4.83
C ASP A 32 7.48 26.10 -4.77
N ILE A 33 8.78 26.29 -5.07
CA ILE A 33 9.71 25.18 -5.32
C ILE A 33 9.89 24.26 -4.11
N GLU A 34 9.85 24.79 -2.89
CA GLU A 34 10.01 23.99 -1.66
C GLU A 34 8.87 22.98 -1.52
N HIS A 35 7.61 23.46 -1.49
CA HIS A 35 6.45 22.58 -1.39
C HIS A 35 6.28 21.66 -2.61
N ILE A 36 6.68 22.10 -3.81
CA ILE A 36 6.69 21.22 -5.00
C ILE A 36 7.67 20.05 -4.80
N ALA A 37 8.86 20.30 -4.26
CA ALA A 37 9.83 19.26 -3.99
C ALA A 37 9.28 18.26 -2.97
N ASP A 38 8.70 18.76 -1.88
CA ASP A 38 8.07 17.92 -0.85
C ASP A 38 6.98 17.01 -1.43
N GLU A 39 6.08 17.55 -2.26
CA GLU A 39 5.01 16.77 -2.89
C GLU A 39 5.57 15.70 -3.86
N ILE A 40 6.63 16.01 -4.62
CA ILE A 40 7.27 15.03 -5.50
C ILE A 40 7.91 13.89 -4.69
N GLU A 41 8.57 14.22 -3.57
CA GLU A 41 9.13 13.22 -2.67
C GLU A 41 8.03 12.35 -2.02
N ASP A 42 6.89 12.96 -1.71
CA ASP A 42 5.78 12.29 -1.07
C ASP A 42 4.99 11.37 -1.99
N VAL A 43 4.94 11.64 -3.30
CA VAL A 43 4.37 10.71 -4.30
C VAL A 43 5.05 9.34 -4.22
N GLY A 44 6.39 9.31 -4.17
CA GLY A 44 7.11 8.03 -4.05
C GLY A 44 6.78 7.30 -2.74
N LYS A 45 6.65 8.04 -1.64
CA LYS A 45 6.30 7.47 -0.33
C LYS A 45 4.85 7.00 -0.28
N SER A 46 3.90 7.65 -0.97
CA SER A 46 2.50 7.23 -1.00
C SER A 46 2.32 5.92 -1.75
N GLU A 47 2.93 5.77 -2.93
CA GLU A 47 2.86 4.53 -3.71
C GLU A 47 3.42 3.32 -2.92
N LYS A 48 4.55 3.52 -2.22
CA LYS A 48 5.14 2.49 -1.35
C LYS A 48 4.24 2.11 -0.18
N ARG A 49 3.66 3.10 0.49
CA ARG A 49 2.71 2.89 1.60
C ARG A 49 1.44 2.19 1.14
N GLU A 50 0.94 2.54 -0.05
CA GLU A 50 -0.23 1.88 -0.64
C GLU A 50 0.05 0.41 -0.91
N LEU A 51 1.17 0.08 -1.58
CA LEU A 51 1.55 -1.31 -1.83
C LEU A 51 1.72 -2.10 -0.53
N ALA A 52 2.43 -1.54 0.46
CA ALA A 52 2.62 -2.16 1.77
C ALA A 52 1.29 -2.44 2.47
N GLY A 53 0.40 -1.44 2.52
CA GLY A 53 -0.91 -1.56 3.16
C GLY A 53 -1.80 -2.60 2.48
N ARG A 54 -1.83 -2.62 1.13
CA ARG A 54 -2.60 -3.63 0.37
C ARG A 54 -2.07 -5.04 0.59
N MET A 55 -0.75 -5.21 0.60
CA MET A 55 -0.11 -6.49 0.88
C MET A 55 -0.41 -6.96 2.31
N ALA A 56 -0.32 -6.06 3.30
CA ALA A 56 -0.63 -6.38 4.69
C ALA A 56 -2.08 -6.85 4.86
N VAL A 57 -3.05 -6.20 4.21
CA VAL A 57 -4.47 -6.63 4.24
C VAL A 57 -4.66 -7.98 3.56
N LEU A 58 -3.99 -8.22 2.43
CA LEU A 58 -4.01 -9.51 1.74
C LEU A 58 -3.52 -10.63 2.65
N LEU A 59 -2.34 -10.46 3.23
CA LEU A 59 -1.70 -11.44 4.11
C LEU A 59 -2.52 -11.66 5.39
N ALA A 60 -3.08 -10.61 5.99
CA ALA A 60 -3.97 -10.74 7.14
C ALA A 60 -5.19 -11.62 6.81
N HIS A 61 -5.78 -11.44 5.63
CA HIS A 61 -6.90 -12.28 5.20
C HIS A 61 -6.48 -13.71 4.85
N MET A 62 -5.27 -13.92 4.32
CA MET A 62 -4.71 -15.25 4.11
C MET A 62 -4.44 -15.97 5.45
N LEU A 63 -3.95 -15.27 6.47
CA LEU A 63 -3.81 -15.77 7.84
C LEU A 63 -5.17 -16.15 8.42
N LYS A 64 -6.14 -15.24 8.38
CA LYS A 64 -7.52 -15.53 8.80
C LYS A 64 -8.09 -16.76 8.07
N TRP A 65 -7.84 -16.86 6.77
CA TRP A 65 -8.25 -18.00 5.98
C TRP A 65 -7.65 -19.31 6.49
N GLN A 66 -6.35 -19.35 6.78
CA GLN A 66 -5.67 -20.54 7.29
C GLN A 66 -6.12 -20.92 8.70
N TYR A 67 -6.13 -19.94 9.63
CA TYR A 67 -6.25 -20.18 11.07
C TYR A 67 -7.67 -20.11 11.61
N GLN A 68 -8.64 -19.58 10.84
CA GLN A 68 -10.04 -19.52 11.24
C GLN A 68 -10.96 -20.12 10.17
N PRO A 69 -10.96 -21.46 9.96
CA PRO A 69 -11.77 -22.11 8.94
C PRO A 69 -13.27 -21.79 9.01
N GLY A 70 -13.81 -21.61 10.23
CA GLY A 70 -15.20 -21.24 10.45
C GLY A 70 -15.59 -19.83 9.95
N GLY A 71 -14.62 -18.95 9.73
CA GLY A 71 -14.85 -17.61 9.18
C GLY A 71 -14.75 -17.53 7.65
N ARG A 72 -14.40 -18.63 6.98
CA ARG A 72 -14.26 -18.68 5.52
C ARG A 72 -15.62 -18.44 4.85
N GLY A 73 -15.78 -17.25 4.27
CA GLY A 73 -16.98 -16.85 3.57
C GLY A 73 -16.72 -16.02 2.32
N ASN A 74 -17.79 -15.68 1.61
CA ASN A 74 -17.71 -14.89 0.38
C ASN A 74 -17.08 -13.51 0.59
N SER A 75 -17.25 -12.92 1.79
CA SER A 75 -16.62 -11.65 2.13
C SER A 75 -15.10 -11.74 2.12
N TRP A 76 -14.50 -12.72 2.81
CA TRP A 76 -13.04 -12.90 2.82
C TRP A 76 -12.48 -13.31 1.46
N ARG A 77 -13.18 -14.18 0.72
CA ARG A 77 -12.80 -14.52 -0.66
C ARG A 77 -12.73 -13.28 -1.53
N ARG A 78 -13.72 -12.40 -1.42
CA ARG A 78 -13.76 -11.13 -2.17
C ARG A 78 -12.59 -10.25 -1.78
N THR A 79 -12.32 -10.08 -0.48
CA THR A 79 -11.18 -9.27 -0.02
C THR A 79 -9.84 -9.80 -0.54
N ILE A 80 -9.58 -11.10 -0.44
CA ILE A 80 -8.32 -11.70 -0.95
C ILE A 80 -8.18 -11.45 -2.45
N LYS A 81 -9.23 -11.73 -3.23
CA LYS A 81 -9.21 -11.49 -4.68
C LYS A 81 -9.01 -10.01 -5.04
N GLU A 82 -9.69 -9.12 -4.32
CA GLU A 82 -9.56 -7.69 -4.52
C GLU A 82 -8.14 -7.21 -4.20
N GLN A 83 -7.56 -7.60 -3.07
CA GLN A 83 -6.21 -7.16 -2.71
C GLN A 83 -5.16 -7.74 -3.65
N ARG A 84 -5.28 -9.00 -4.11
CA ARG A 84 -4.41 -9.51 -5.19
C ARG A 84 -4.44 -8.63 -6.42
N ASN A 85 -5.64 -8.29 -6.90
CA ASN A 85 -5.80 -7.42 -8.06
C ASN A 85 -5.18 -6.03 -7.82
N ARG A 86 -5.41 -5.44 -6.64
CA ARG A 86 -4.91 -4.11 -6.31
C ARG A 86 -3.38 -4.08 -6.14
N VAL A 87 -2.80 -5.09 -5.50
CA VAL A 87 -1.34 -5.27 -5.42
C VAL A 87 -0.74 -5.41 -6.82
N GLY A 88 -1.36 -6.23 -7.69
CA GLY A 88 -0.93 -6.35 -9.09
C GLY A 88 -0.96 -5.00 -9.82
N LEU A 89 -2.07 -4.25 -9.68
CA LEU A 89 -2.20 -2.92 -10.29
C LEU A 89 -1.14 -1.92 -9.80
N CYS A 90 -0.83 -1.88 -8.50
CA CYS A 90 0.24 -1.02 -7.97
C CYS A 90 1.58 -1.34 -8.62
N ILE A 91 1.91 -2.63 -8.77
CA ILE A 91 3.17 -3.07 -9.38
C ILE A 91 3.21 -2.75 -10.88
N ASP A 92 2.10 -2.96 -11.59
CA ASP A 92 2.00 -2.70 -13.03
C ASP A 92 2.07 -1.20 -13.34
N GLN A 93 1.45 -0.35 -12.51
CA GLN A 93 1.45 1.11 -12.67
C GLN A 93 2.76 1.75 -12.22
N THR A 94 3.45 1.15 -11.26
CA THR A 94 4.69 1.67 -10.70
C THR A 94 5.77 0.56 -10.66
N PRO A 95 6.39 0.22 -11.81
CA PRO A 95 7.35 -0.89 -11.88
C PRO A 95 8.56 -0.76 -10.95
N SER A 96 8.93 0.46 -10.54
CA SER A 96 9.99 0.69 -9.55
C SER A 96 9.69 0.08 -8.17
N LEU A 97 8.43 -0.18 -7.84
CA LEU A 97 8.03 -0.86 -6.60
C LEU A 97 8.43 -2.35 -6.57
N GLN A 98 8.77 -2.95 -7.71
CA GLN A 98 9.27 -4.34 -7.73
C GLN A 98 10.56 -4.51 -6.91
N ALA A 99 11.35 -3.44 -6.74
CA ALA A 99 12.52 -3.47 -5.88
C ALA A 99 12.15 -3.67 -4.40
N ASP A 100 11.04 -3.10 -3.94
CA ASP A 100 10.57 -3.25 -2.56
C ASP A 100 10.16 -4.70 -2.25
N LEU A 101 9.64 -5.44 -3.24
CA LEU A 101 9.32 -6.87 -3.11
C LEU A 101 10.54 -7.76 -2.88
N ARG A 102 11.76 -7.25 -3.12
CA ARG A 102 13.02 -7.95 -2.83
C ARG A 102 13.66 -7.47 -1.53
N ASN A 103 13.08 -6.49 -0.85
CA ASN A 103 13.60 -5.89 0.36
C ASN A 103 13.08 -6.66 1.59
N SER A 104 13.98 -7.26 2.36
CA SER A 104 13.63 -8.03 3.56
C SER A 104 13.03 -7.18 4.68
N VAL A 105 13.45 -5.91 4.81
CA VAL A 105 12.88 -4.98 5.80
C VAL A 105 11.43 -4.68 5.45
N TRP A 106 11.15 -4.43 4.17
CA TRP A 106 9.79 -4.21 3.69
C TRP A 106 8.87 -5.41 3.99
N TRP A 107 9.35 -6.64 3.74
CA TRP A 107 8.59 -7.84 4.08
C TRP A 107 8.37 -8.01 5.58
N SER A 108 9.34 -7.67 6.42
CA SER A 108 9.21 -7.70 7.88
C SER A 108 8.11 -6.74 8.36
N ASP A 109 8.12 -5.50 7.86
CA ASP A 109 7.14 -4.48 8.23
C ASP A 109 5.73 -4.89 7.78
N VAL A 110 5.58 -5.30 6.53
CA VAL A 110 4.30 -5.77 5.96
C VAL A 110 3.77 -7.00 6.69
N TRP A 111 4.65 -7.93 7.07
CA TRP A 111 4.26 -9.12 7.83
C TRP A 111 3.79 -8.76 9.24
N SER A 112 4.53 -7.89 9.94
CA SER A 112 4.16 -7.39 11.26
C SER A 112 2.76 -6.74 11.23
N ASP A 113 2.50 -5.89 10.23
CA ASP A 113 1.19 -5.26 10.03
C ASP A 113 0.09 -6.29 9.73
N ALA A 114 0.39 -7.31 8.93
CA ALA A 114 -0.56 -8.37 8.60
C ALA A 114 -0.95 -9.20 9.83
N VAL A 115 0.03 -9.58 10.65
CA VAL A 115 -0.15 -10.30 11.91
C VAL A 115 -0.98 -9.46 12.87
N ALA A 116 -0.63 -8.18 13.07
CA ALA A 116 -1.37 -7.28 13.96
C ALA A 116 -2.85 -7.15 13.53
N LYS A 117 -3.13 -6.99 12.23
CA LYS A 117 -4.49 -6.94 11.69
C LYS A 117 -5.25 -8.25 11.90
N ALA A 118 -4.62 -9.39 11.59
CA ALA A 118 -5.24 -10.70 11.78
C ALA A 118 -5.55 -10.95 13.27
N SER A 119 -4.61 -10.64 14.17
CA SER A 119 -4.81 -10.74 15.62
C SER A 119 -5.93 -9.86 16.12
N GLN A 120 -5.98 -8.59 15.69
CA GLN A 120 -7.03 -7.66 16.10
C GLN A 120 -8.43 -8.13 15.70
N GLU A 121 -8.57 -8.70 14.50
CA GLU A 121 -9.88 -9.11 13.97
C GLU A 121 -10.34 -10.49 14.45
N THR A 122 -9.41 -11.38 14.81
CA THR A 122 -9.72 -12.77 15.18
C THR A 122 -9.54 -13.10 16.65
N GLY A 123 -8.74 -12.31 17.38
CA GLY A 123 -8.28 -12.63 18.72
C GLY A 123 -7.19 -13.71 18.78
N LEU A 124 -6.67 -14.18 17.64
CA LEU A 124 -5.59 -15.17 17.57
C LEU A 124 -4.21 -14.53 17.69
N GLY A 125 -3.23 -15.24 18.27
CA GLY A 125 -1.87 -14.74 18.47
C GLY A 125 -0.74 -15.66 17.98
N ASP A 126 -1.01 -16.95 17.78
CA ASP A 126 -0.01 -17.96 17.44
C ASP A 126 0.26 -18.01 15.93
N PHE A 127 0.63 -16.87 15.35
CA PHE A 127 1.02 -16.76 13.96
C PHE A 127 2.53 -16.96 13.78
N PRO A 128 3.00 -17.42 12.60
CA PRO A 128 4.42 -17.62 12.35
C PRO A 128 5.22 -16.30 12.42
N GLU A 129 6.47 -16.38 12.88
CA GLU A 129 7.36 -15.21 12.97
C GLU A 129 7.67 -14.57 11.61
N SER A 130 7.56 -15.34 10.52
CA SER A 130 7.74 -14.85 9.15
C SER A 130 6.71 -15.44 8.19
N CYS A 131 6.48 -14.75 7.07
CA CYS A 131 5.50 -15.18 6.06
C CYS A 131 5.84 -16.57 5.52
N PRO A 132 4.95 -17.57 5.66
CA PRO A 132 5.20 -18.94 5.20
C PRO A 132 4.97 -19.11 3.69
N TRP A 133 4.44 -18.09 3.02
CA TRP A 133 4.10 -18.13 1.60
C TRP A 133 5.09 -17.33 0.77
N THR A 134 5.45 -17.87 -0.38
CA THR A 134 6.21 -17.11 -1.39
C THR A 134 5.34 -16.04 -2.04
N PHE A 135 5.95 -15.03 -2.64
CA PHE A 135 5.22 -14.02 -3.41
C PHE A 135 4.34 -14.63 -4.50
N ASP A 136 4.84 -15.65 -5.22
CA ASP A 136 4.08 -16.34 -6.26
C ASP A 136 2.83 -17.03 -5.67
N GLN A 137 2.93 -17.64 -4.49
CA GLN A 137 1.77 -18.20 -3.80
C GLN A 137 0.80 -17.12 -3.35
N ILE A 138 1.30 -16.02 -2.79
CA ILE A 138 0.47 -14.89 -2.34
C ILE A 138 -0.35 -14.34 -3.49
N MET A 139 0.25 -14.18 -4.68
CA MET A 139 -0.39 -13.57 -5.84
C MET A 139 -1.19 -14.55 -6.71
N ASN A 140 -0.96 -15.86 -6.58
CA ASN A 140 -1.68 -16.86 -7.38
C ASN A 140 -3.19 -16.88 -7.05
N PRO A 141 -4.09 -16.62 -8.03
CA PRO A 141 -5.54 -16.61 -7.83
C PRO A 141 -6.12 -17.92 -7.28
N GLU A 142 -5.48 -19.05 -7.62
CA GLU A 142 -5.90 -20.40 -7.24
C GLU A 142 -5.29 -20.87 -5.93
N PHE A 143 -4.32 -20.13 -5.37
CA PHE A 143 -3.72 -20.47 -4.09
C PHE A 143 -4.62 -20.01 -2.93
N TRP A 144 -4.99 -20.97 -2.08
CA TRP A 144 -5.69 -20.74 -0.82
C TRP A 144 -4.97 -21.53 0.28
N PRO A 145 -4.50 -20.88 1.36
CA PRO A 145 -3.82 -21.58 2.44
C PRO A 145 -4.69 -22.70 3.01
N ALA A 146 -4.11 -23.90 3.13
CA ALA A 146 -4.77 -25.03 3.78
C ALA A 146 -5.02 -24.70 5.27
N SER A 147 -6.07 -25.27 5.85
CA SER A 147 -6.24 -25.23 7.31
C SER A 147 -5.05 -25.93 7.97
N LEU A 148 -4.68 -25.48 9.17
CA LEU A 148 -3.87 -26.30 10.07
C LEU A 148 -4.82 -27.26 10.78
N ASP A 149 -4.44 -28.54 10.83
CA ASP A 149 -5.15 -29.60 11.57
C ASP A 149 -4.94 -29.45 13.09
#